data_AF-A0A961WET7-F1
#
_entry.id   AF-A0A961WET7-F1
#
_cell.length_a   1.000
_cell.length_b   1.000
_cell.length_c   1.000
_cell.angle_alpha   90.00
_cell.angle_beta   90.00
_cell.angle_gamma   90.00
#
_symmetry.space_group_name_H-M   'P 1'
#
loop_
_entity.id
_entity.type
_entity.pdbx_description
1 polymer ?
#
loop_
_entity_poly.entity_id
_entity_poly.type
_entity_poly.pdbx_seq_one_letter_code
_entity_poly.pdbx_strand_id
1 'polypeptide(L)'
;GEDAVLQAMMVESHIPERAVRDVPFDAATVKNAHPMEGAKDPACAERPIRLFTRPEPVAVTAEVPDGPPAWFRWRRVSYRVARAEGPERIAPEWWRDDCSLKTRDYFRIEDEEGRRYWLYREGFYGTADPPDWFVHGVFA
;
A
#
# COMPACT_ATOMS: atom_id res chain seq x y z
N GLY A 1 -0.20 29.53 -13.76
CA GLY A 1 0.83 29.94 -12.80
C GLY A 1 1.90 28.88 -12.78
N GLU A 2 3.14 29.27 -12.54
CA GLU A 2 4.30 28.38 -12.45
C GLU A 2 4.18 27.29 -11.37
N ASP A 3 3.34 27.48 -10.35
CA ASP A 3 3.01 26.47 -9.32
C ASP A 3 2.02 25.38 -9.76
N ALA A 4 1.55 25.38 -11.01
CA ALA A 4 0.54 24.43 -11.48
C ALA A 4 1.12 23.04 -11.83
N VAL A 5 2.44 22.93 -11.93
CA VAL A 5 3.14 21.68 -12.25
C VAL A 5 3.84 21.18 -10.99
N LEU A 6 3.48 19.97 -10.57
CA LEU A 6 4.08 19.29 -9.42
C LEU A 6 5.06 18.22 -9.92
N GLN A 7 6.17 18.07 -9.20
CA GLN A 7 7.16 17.03 -9.39
C GLN A 7 7.10 16.03 -8.22
N ALA A 8 7.02 14.75 -8.53
CA ALA A 8 7.13 13.67 -7.55
C ALA A 8 8.60 13.49 -7.13
N MET A 9 8.91 13.67 -5.85
CA MET A 9 10.21 13.34 -5.27
C MET A 9 10.09 12.10 -4.39
N MET A 10 11.02 11.15 -4.56
CA MET A 10 11.14 10.00 -3.65
C MET A 10 11.61 10.49 -2.29
N VAL A 11 10.99 9.97 -1.24
CA VAL A 11 11.34 10.23 0.17
C VAL A 11 11.71 8.91 0.81
N GLU A 12 12.74 8.90 1.64
CA GLU A 12 13.16 7.72 2.41
C GLU A 12 12.11 7.40 3.49
N SER A 13 11.04 6.72 3.07
CA SER A 13 9.99 6.21 3.92
C SER A 13 9.49 4.86 3.37
N HIS A 14 9.36 3.87 4.25
CA HIS A 14 8.75 2.58 3.92
C HIS A 14 7.22 2.62 4.01
N ILE A 15 6.63 3.73 4.49
CA ILE A 15 5.19 3.96 4.50
C ILE A 15 4.76 4.43 3.09
N PRO A 16 3.83 3.72 2.42
CA PRO A 16 3.50 4.01 1.02
C PRO A 16 2.93 5.42 0.82
N GLU A 17 2.18 5.96 1.78
CA GLU A 17 1.64 7.32 1.73
C GLU A 17 2.71 8.42 1.85
N ARG A 18 3.92 8.07 2.30
CA ARG A 18 5.02 9.01 2.56
C ARG A 18 6.20 8.80 1.64
N ALA A 19 6.22 7.72 0.87
CA ALA A 19 7.33 7.36 -0.01
C ALA A 19 7.53 8.34 -1.18
N VAL A 20 6.50 9.13 -1.50
CA VAL A 20 6.54 10.16 -2.54
C VAL A 20 5.98 11.46 -1.98
N ARG A 21 6.64 12.57 -2.27
CA ARG A 21 6.15 13.92 -1.97
C ARG A 21 6.05 14.72 -3.26
N ASP A 22 4.89 15.33 -3.48
CA ASP A 22 4.70 16.30 -4.55
C ASP A 22 5.28 17.66 -4.12
N VAL A 23 6.20 18.20 -4.92
CA VAL A 23 6.78 19.54 -4.73
C VAL A 23 6.55 20.40 -5.98
N PRO A 24 6.46 21.73 -5.87
CA PRO A 24 6.43 22.61 -7.04
C PRO A 24 7.60 22.32 -7.99
N PHE A 25 7.32 22.31 -9.28
CA PHE A 25 8.33 22.03 -10.29
C PHE A 25 9.43 23.10 -10.29
N ASP A 26 10.67 22.69 -10.03
CA ASP A 26 11.85 23.54 -10.16
C ASP A 26 12.84 22.91 -11.16
N ALA A 27 13.02 23.58 -12.30
CA ALA A 27 13.89 23.15 -13.37
C ALA A 27 15.37 23.00 -12.97
N ALA A 28 15.82 23.65 -11.88
CA ALA A 28 17.16 23.46 -11.33
C ALA A 28 17.31 22.13 -10.57
N THR A 29 16.23 21.64 -9.94
CA THR A 29 16.22 20.40 -9.17
C THR A 29 16.25 19.17 -10.08
N VAL A 30 15.57 19.23 -11.23
CA VAL A 30 15.55 18.16 -12.25
C VAL A 30 16.95 17.88 -12.84
N LYS A 31 17.80 18.91 -12.98
CA LYS A 31 19.15 18.76 -13.55
C LYS A 31 20.13 18.07 -12.58
N ASN A 32 19.86 18.14 -11.28
CA ASN A 32 20.65 17.50 -10.22
C ASN A 32 20.03 16.19 -9.73
N ALA A 33 18.93 15.74 -10.35
CA ALA A 33 18.36 14.44 -10.08
C ALA A 33 19.28 13.37 -10.67
N HIS A 34 20.24 12.90 -9.87
CA HIS A 34 20.95 11.69 -10.19
C HIS A 34 19.93 10.54 -10.26
N PRO A 35 19.93 9.71 -11.31
CA PRO A 35 19.20 8.47 -11.28
C PRO A 35 19.71 7.70 -10.06
N MET A 36 18.84 7.49 -9.06
CA MET A 36 19.18 6.60 -7.98
C MET A 36 19.30 5.21 -8.62
N GLU A 37 20.54 4.77 -8.88
CA GLU A 37 20.80 3.46 -9.43
C GLU A 37 20.12 2.44 -8.52
N GLY A 38 19.18 1.69 -9.10
CA GLY A 38 18.24 0.88 -8.37
C GLY A 38 18.92 -0.03 -7.37
N ALA A 39 18.81 0.32 -6.09
CA ALA A 39 18.78 -0.67 -5.05
C ALA A 39 17.56 -1.55 -5.34
N LYS A 40 17.77 -2.64 -6.08
CA LYS A 40 16.88 -3.80 -6.04
C LYS A 40 17.02 -4.42 -4.65
N ASP A 41 16.58 -3.68 -3.64
CA ASP A 41 16.37 -4.25 -2.33
C ASP A 41 15.29 -5.32 -2.52
N PRO A 42 15.52 -6.59 -2.14
CA PRO A 42 14.48 -7.63 -2.19
C PRO A 42 13.27 -7.28 -1.31
N ALA A 43 13.39 -6.26 -0.45
CA ALA A 43 12.32 -5.65 0.32
C ALA A 43 11.43 -4.67 -0.50
N CYS A 44 11.80 -4.34 -1.74
CA CYS A 44 10.96 -3.55 -2.64
C CYS A 44 9.90 -4.49 -3.26
N ALA A 45 8.93 -4.90 -2.45
CA ALA A 45 7.73 -5.53 -2.97
C ALA A 45 7.10 -4.61 -4.03
N GLU A 46 6.61 -5.19 -5.13
CA GLU A 46 5.95 -4.39 -6.18
C GLU A 46 4.86 -3.54 -5.54
N ARG A 47 4.96 -2.22 -5.70
CA ARG A 47 3.98 -1.26 -5.21
C ARG A 47 2.90 -0.99 -6.27
N PRO A 48 1.65 -0.76 -5.89
CA PRO A 48 0.58 -0.52 -6.85
C PRO A 48 0.85 0.77 -7.65
N ILE A 49 0.50 0.72 -8.93
CA ILE A 49 0.60 1.88 -9.83
C ILE A 49 -0.37 2.98 -9.38
N ARG A 50 -1.49 2.61 -8.77
CA ARG A 50 -2.48 3.54 -8.23
C ARG A 50 -2.71 3.27 -6.74
N LEU A 51 -2.23 4.20 -5.92
CA LEU A 51 -2.50 4.25 -4.49
C LEU A 51 -3.70 5.16 -4.21
N PHE A 52 -4.64 4.70 -3.39
CA PHE A 52 -5.75 5.51 -2.94
C PHE A 52 -5.30 6.41 -1.78
N THR A 53 -5.59 7.71 -1.88
CA THR A 53 -5.28 8.69 -0.82
C THR A 53 -5.94 8.34 0.52
N ARG A 54 -7.09 7.65 0.47
CA ARG A 54 -7.75 7.07 1.63
C ARG A 54 -8.00 5.59 1.33
N PRO A 55 -7.46 4.68 2.15
CA PRO A 55 -7.78 3.26 2.03
C PRO A 55 -9.29 3.02 2.15
N GLU A 56 -9.81 2.14 1.30
CA GLU A 56 -11.25 1.83 1.26
C GLU A 56 -11.55 0.55 2.03
N PRO A 57 -12.58 0.51 2.89
CA PRO A 57 -12.89 -0.66 3.68
C PRO A 57 -13.37 -1.82 2.81
N VAL A 58 -12.99 -3.03 3.21
CA VAL A 58 -13.35 -4.29 2.55
C VAL A 58 -13.95 -5.27 3.54
N ALA A 59 -15.06 -5.89 3.14
CA ALA A 59 -15.65 -6.96 3.95
C ALA A 59 -15.07 -8.31 3.50
N VAL A 60 -14.34 -8.97 4.38
CA VAL A 60 -13.80 -10.31 4.14
C VAL A 60 -14.80 -11.35 4.63
N THR A 61 -15.01 -12.42 3.85
CA THR A 61 -16.00 -13.47 4.18
C THR A 61 -15.36 -14.78 4.64
N ALA A 62 -14.04 -14.92 4.49
CA ALA A 62 -13.28 -16.09 4.93
C ALA A 62 -11.96 -15.61 5.56
N GLU A 63 -11.99 -15.41 6.87
CA GLU A 63 -10.84 -15.00 7.66
C GLU A 63 -9.94 -16.21 7.91
N VAL A 64 -8.78 -16.25 7.26
CA VAL A 64 -7.70 -17.19 7.60
C VAL A 64 -6.77 -16.47 8.59
N PRO A 65 -6.44 -17.06 9.76
CA PRO A 65 -5.68 -16.37 10.82
C PRO A 65 -4.38 -15.69 10.34
N ASP A 66 -3.64 -16.36 9.47
CA ASP A 66 -2.38 -15.83 8.93
C ASP A 66 -2.40 -15.71 7.40
N GLY A 67 -3.58 -15.85 6.80
CA GLY A 67 -3.72 -16.01 5.36
C GLY A 67 -4.59 -14.93 4.70
N PRO A 68 -4.37 -14.69 3.41
CA PRO A 68 -5.25 -13.85 2.61
C PRO A 68 -6.65 -14.48 2.51
N PRO A 69 -7.70 -13.66 2.39
CA PRO A 69 -9.07 -14.16 2.33
C PRO A 69 -9.36 -14.86 1.01
N ALA A 70 -10.20 -15.89 1.02
CA ALA A 70 -10.64 -16.56 -0.22
C ALA A 70 -11.62 -15.71 -1.04
N TRP A 71 -12.39 -14.86 -0.36
CA TRP A 71 -13.37 -13.95 -0.94
C TRP A 71 -13.38 -12.63 -0.19
N PHE A 72 -13.49 -11.54 -0.93
CA PHE A 72 -13.62 -10.20 -0.35
C PHE A 72 -14.66 -9.38 -1.11
N ARG A 73 -15.33 -8.47 -0.41
CA ARG A 73 -16.33 -7.58 -0.98
C ARG A 73 -15.87 -6.13 -0.88
N TRP A 74 -15.66 -5.51 -2.04
CA TRP A 74 -15.17 -4.14 -2.18
C TRP A 74 -16.10 -3.36 -3.13
N ARG A 75 -16.49 -2.14 -2.73
CA ARG A 75 -17.47 -1.31 -3.48
C ARG A 75 -18.76 -2.05 -3.86
N ARG A 76 -19.28 -2.88 -2.95
CA ARG A 76 -20.47 -3.74 -3.14
C ARG A 76 -20.32 -4.87 -4.18
N VAL A 77 -19.13 -5.05 -4.74
CA VAL A 77 -18.80 -6.14 -5.66
C VAL A 77 -18.02 -7.20 -4.88
N SER A 78 -18.34 -8.47 -5.09
CA SER A 78 -17.63 -9.59 -4.50
C SER A 78 -16.58 -10.10 -5.47
N TYR A 79 -15.36 -10.28 -4.99
CA TYR A 79 -14.22 -10.77 -5.75
C TYR A 79 -13.75 -12.08 -5.15
N ARG A 80 -13.44 -13.05 -6.00
CA ARG A 80 -12.85 -14.32 -5.62
C ARG A 80 -11.35 -14.25 -5.80
N VAL A 81 -10.61 -14.63 -4.78
CA VAL A 81 -9.15 -14.62 -4.80
C VAL A 81 -8.64 -15.86 -5.52
N ALA A 82 -7.93 -15.66 -6.61
CA ALA A 82 -7.25 -16.72 -7.37
C ALA A 82 -5.84 -16.95 -6.83
N ARG A 83 -5.12 -15.87 -6.51
CA ARG A 83 -3.77 -15.91 -5.96
C ARG A 83 -3.58 -14.82 -4.95
N ALA A 84 -2.74 -15.07 -3.95
CA ALA A 84 -2.41 -14.07 -2.98
C ALA A 84 -0.96 -14.21 -2.51
N GLU A 85 -0.31 -13.08 -2.30
CA GLU A 85 1.09 -12.97 -1.90
C GLU A 85 1.23 -12.00 -0.72
N GLY A 86 2.04 -12.37 0.27
CA GLY A 86 2.18 -11.64 1.52
C GLY A 86 2.32 -12.59 2.72
N PRO A 87 2.32 -12.07 3.97
CA PRO A 87 2.14 -10.67 4.32
C PRO A 87 3.43 -9.84 4.18
N GLU A 88 3.37 -8.70 3.51
CA GLU A 88 4.37 -7.65 3.65
C GLU A 88 4.03 -6.82 4.90
N ARG A 89 4.83 -6.98 5.95
CA ARG A 89 4.60 -6.28 7.22
C ARG A 89 5.26 -4.92 7.23
N ILE A 90 4.45 -3.87 7.26
CA ILE A 90 4.90 -2.48 7.33
C ILE A 90 4.58 -1.96 8.73
N ALA A 91 5.61 -1.86 9.57
CA ALA A 91 5.52 -1.24 10.88
C ALA A 91 5.61 0.29 10.76
N PRO A 92 5.06 1.05 11.72
CA PRO A 92 5.28 2.49 11.79
C PRO A 92 6.78 2.84 11.77
N GLU A 93 7.11 4.01 11.23
CA GLU A 93 8.47 4.54 11.26
C GLU A 93 8.87 4.81 12.72
N TRP A 94 9.63 3.90 13.33
CA TRP A 94 10.02 3.97 14.75
C TRP A 94 10.79 5.25 15.10
N TRP A 95 11.41 5.91 14.12
CA TRP A 95 12.11 7.20 14.26
C TRP A 95 11.19 8.42 14.15
N ARG A 96 9.88 8.24 13.90
CA ARG A 96 8.88 9.30 13.90
C ARG A 96 7.87 9.07 15.02
N ASP A 97 7.54 10.12 15.76
CA ASP A 97 6.61 10.10 16.89
C ASP A 97 5.14 10.09 16.42
N ASP A 98 4.81 9.16 15.51
CA ASP A 98 3.47 9.01 14.96
C ASP A 98 2.79 7.79 15.60
N CYS A 99 2.34 7.96 16.83
CA CYS A 99 1.62 6.94 17.61
C CYS A 99 0.27 6.55 17.00
N SER A 100 -0.18 7.22 15.93
CA SER A 100 -1.47 6.95 15.27
C SER A 100 -1.39 5.80 14.27
N LEU A 101 -0.20 5.52 13.72
CA LEU A 101 0.00 4.44 12.77
C LEU A 101 0.13 3.10 13.51
N LYS A 102 -0.68 2.13 13.10
CA LYS A 102 -0.58 0.74 13.54
C LYS A 102 0.26 -0.07 12.55
N THR A 103 0.80 -1.19 12.99
CA THR A 103 1.42 -2.17 12.07
C THR A 103 0.37 -2.70 11.11
N ARG A 104 0.71 -2.69 9.82
CA ARG A 104 -0.16 -3.15 8.73
C ARG A 104 0.48 -4.37 8.07
N ASP A 105 -0.31 -5.43 7.91
CA ASP A 105 0.08 -6.56 7.07
C ASP A 105 -0.57 -6.38 5.70
N TYR A 106 0.25 -6.16 4.66
CA TYR A 106 -0.17 -5.98 3.28
C TYR A 106 -0.19 -7.30 2.52
N PHE A 107 -1.20 -7.46 1.68
CA PHE A 107 -1.41 -8.62 0.82
C PHE A 107 -1.66 -8.14 -0.60
N ARG A 108 -0.95 -8.75 -1.55
CA ARG A 108 -1.23 -8.61 -2.96
C ARG A 108 -2.19 -9.72 -3.37
N ILE A 109 -3.39 -9.34 -3.79
CA ILE A 109 -4.47 -10.25 -4.13
C ILE A 109 -4.70 -10.17 -5.64
N GLU A 110 -4.75 -11.32 -6.31
CA GLU A 110 -5.18 -11.44 -7.70
C GLU A 110 -6.54 -12.14 -7.74
N ASP A 111 -7.49 -11.57 -8.49
CA ASP A 111 -8.80 -12.20 -8.73
C ASP A 111 -8.76 -13.18 -9.91
N GLU A 112 -9.85 -13.95 -10.10
CA GLU A 112 -9.97 -14.90 -11.23
C GLU A 112 -9.96 -14.23 -12.61
N GLU A 113 -10.20 -12.92 -12.68
CA GLU A 113 -10.13 -12.13 -13.91
C GLU A 113 -8.73 -11.51 -14.15
N GLY A 114 -7.76 -11.82 -13.28
CA GLY A 114 -6.37 -11.35 -13.37
C GLY A 114 -6.15 -9.93 -12.83
N ARG A 115 -7.16 -9.31 -12.20
CA ARG A 115 -7.03 -7.99 -11.59
C ARG A 115 -6.34 -8.11 -10.25
N ARG A 116 -5.41 -7.19 -9.99
CA ARG A 116 -4.56 -7.22 -8.80
C ARG A 116 -4.85 -6.06 -7.88
N TYR A 117 -5.04 -6.37 -6.61
CA TYR A 117 -5.40 -5.45 -5.54
C TYR A 117 -4.34 -5.49 -4.44
N TRP A 118 -4.10 -4.34 -3.83
CA TRP A 118 -3.26 -4.22 -2.65
C TRP A 118 -4.14 -4.02 -1.43
N LEU A 119 -4.35 -5.09 -0.67
CA LEU A 119 -5.12 -5.08 0.56
C LEU A 119 -4.16 -4.95 1.73
N TYR A 120 -4.59 -4.34 2.82
CA TYR A 120 -3.94 -4.53 4.11
C TYR A 120 -4.97 -4.83 5.17
N ARG A 121 -4.50 -5.47 6.24
CA ARG A 121 -5.24 -5.57 7.49
C ARG A 121 -4.56 -4.74 8.59
N GLU A 122 -5.37 -4.07 9.38
CA GLU A 122 -4.96 -3.43 10.64
C GLU A 122 -5.53 -4.23 11.82
N GLY A 123 -4.66 -4.56 12.78
CA GLY A 123 -5.02 -5.40 13.93
C GLY A 123 -4.42 -6.80 13.83
N PHE A 124 -3.98 -7.33 14.98
CA PHE A 124 -3.42 -8.68 15.08
C PHE A 124 -4.47 -9.66 15.60
N TYR A 125 -4.43 -10.90 15.09
CA TYR A 125 -5.18 -12.01 15.65
C TYR A 125 -4.77 -12.23 17.12
N GLY A 126 -5.76 -12.32 18.01
CA GLY A 126 -5.55 -12.45 19.46
C GLY A 126 -5.92 -11.19 20.26
N THR A 127 -6.32 -10.10 19.59
CA THR A 127 -6.95 -8.94 20.21
C THR A 127 -8.48 -9.10 20.20
N ALA A 128 -9.21 -8.43 21.08
CA ALA A 128 -10.66 -8.62 21.26
C ALA A 128 -11.51 -8.28 20.01
N ASP A 129 -10.97 -7.49 19.08
CA ASP A 129 -11.63 -7.06 17.86
C ASP A 129 -11.07 -7.82 16.63
N PRO A 130 -11.92 -8.23 15.67
CA PRO A 130 -11.47 -8.81 14.42
C PRO A 130 -10.65 -7.80 13.60
N PRO A 131 -9.68 -8.26 12.79
CA PRO A 131 -8.85 -7.36 11.99
C PRO A 131 -9.67 -6.64 10.91
N ASP A 132 -9.49 -5.33 10.78
CA ASP A 132 -10.13 -4.55 9.74
C ASP A 132 -9.34 -4.64 8.43
N TRP A 133 -10.04 -4.90 7.33
CA TRP A 133 -9.45 -5.02 6.00
C TRP A 133 -9.73 -3.79 5.14
N PHE A 134 -8.71 -3.35 4.41
CA PHE A 134 -8.80 -2.21 3.52
C PHE A 134 -8.10 -2.48 2.20
N VAL A 135 -8.58 -1.87 1.11
CA VAL A 135 -7.86 -1.77 -0.17
C VAL A 135 -7.13 -0.44 -0.19
N HIS A 136 -5.81 -0.51 -0.34
CA HIS A 136 -4.95 0.66 -0.43
C HIS A 136 -4.62 1.03 -1.88
N GLY A 137 -4.61 0.05 -2.79
CA GLY A 137 -4.30 0.34 -4.19
C GLY A 137 -4.63 -0.79 -5.13
N VAL A 138 -4.42 -0.54 -6.41
CA VAL A 138 -4.60 -1.52 -7.50
C VAL A 138 -3.39 -1.52 -8.42
N PHE A 139 -3.02 -2.72 -8.89
CA PHE A 139 -2.00 -2.93 -9.91
C PHE A 139 -2.76 -3.11 -11.23
N ALA A 140 -2.41 -2.31 -12.25
CA ALA A 140 -3.13 -2.25 -13.52
C ALA A 140 -3.18 -3.59 -14.27
#